data_AF-A0A143QEX0-F1
#
_entry.id   AF-A0A143QEX0-F1
#
_cell.length_a   1.000
_cell.length_b   1.000
_cell.length_c   1.000
_cell.angle_alpha   90.00
_cell.angle_beta   90.00
_cell.angle_gamma   90.00
#
_symmetry.space_group_name_H-M   'P 1'
#
loop_
_entity.id
_entity.type
_entity.pdbx_description
1 polymer ?
#
loop_
_entity_poly.entity_id
_entity_poly.type
_entity_poly.pdbx_seq_one_letter_code
_entity_poly.pdbx_strand_id
1 'polypeptide(L)'
;MPTGPDKGSQNKSAAKADKAISAANKKSARKKQGGVPAAKGRQIPWLTVAGVVVVVGLVVGLGVNLYPKYQDRAEAQKFAPSESNQDPSTGIDGVTIKEYPAALHVGRAQRVAYDQTPPFGGPHDAVWATCTGIVYPEAIRTENAVHSLEHGAVWVTYNPDDLNEDQIQSLADRVDGETQMMMSPYPGLDTPVSLQSWGHQLKLDSVDDERIGQFISALRLNRFAYPEVGASCASVPGVGDNAFDPDNPPLFDASAPGADAVPMDGAGITPDASETSGAGGMPSGLPGGAQLPGGAQLPSDLQVPAS
;
A
#
# COMPACT_ATOMS: atom_id res chain seq x y z
N MET A 1 55.86 -41.79 -30.26
CA MET A 1 56.04 -42.43 -28.93
C MET A 1 55.00 -41.82 -28.00
N PRO A 2 54.28 -42.58 -27.16
CA PRO A 2 54.31 -44.04 -26.95
C PRO A 2 52.98 -44.72 -27.45
N THR A 3 53.05 -45.92 -28.04
CA THR A 3 52.58 -47.23 -27.49
C THR A 3 51.06 -47.43 -27.27
N GLY A 4 50.48 -48.44 -27.93
CA GLY A 4 49.49 -49.34 -27.30
C GLY A 4 50.21 -50.59 -26.72
N PRO A 5 49.55 -51.73 -26.42
CA PRO A 5 48.14 -52.12 -26.69
C PRO A 5 47.28 -52.18 -25.37
N ASP A 6 46.56 -53.20 -24.85
CA ASP A 6 46.35 -54.63 -25.20
C ASP A 6 45.16 -55.34 -24.49
N LYS A 7 44.61 -56.38 -25.16
CA LYS A 7 43.88 -57.61 -24.69
C LYS A 7 42.80 -57.65 -23.57
N GLY A 8 41.83 -58.58 -23.77
CA GLY A 8 41.03 -59.27 -22.73
C GLY A 8 39.57 -58.81 -22.56
N SER A 9 38.46 -59.57 -22.60
CA SER A 9 38.06 -60.93 -23.06
C SER A 9 37.32 -61.79 -22.00
N GLN A 10 36.03 -62.10 -22.25
CA GLN A 10 35.09 -63.01 -21.52
C GLN A 10 34.63 -62.52 -20.11
N ASN A 11 33.37 -62.64 -19.66
CA ASN A 11 32.31 -63.67 -19.80
C ASN A 11 30.91 -63.01 -20.06
N LYS A 12 29.87 -63.62 -20.68
CA LYS A 12 29.04 -64.82 -20.33
C LYS A 12 28.31 -64.68 -18.98
N SER A 13 26.98 -64.85 -18.84
CA SER A 13 25.87 -65.17 -19.78
C SER A 13 24.63 -64.28 -19.40
N ALA A 14 23.32 -64.55 -19.54
CA ALA A 14 22.43 -65.65 -19.99
C ALA A 14 20.99 -65.05 -20.19
N ALA A 15 19.91 -65.72 -20.62
CA ALA A 15 19.64 -66.74 -21.66
C ALA A 15 18.11 -66.98 -21.76
N LYS A 16 17.55 -67.02 -22.99
CA LYS A 16 16.21 -67.49 -23.50
C LYS A 16 15.77 -66.53 -24.62
N ALA A 17 15.56 -66.95 -25.87
CA ALA A 17 14.60 -67.94 -26.42
C ALA A 17 13.15 -67.40 -26.40
N ASP A 18 12.40 -67.29 -27.50
CA ASP A 18 12.62 -67.89 -28.83
C ASP A 18 12.07 -67.10 -30.04
N LYS A 19 12.44 -67.59 -31.23
CA LYS A 19 11.80 -67.51 -32.58
C LYS A 19 10.29 -67.23 -32.63
N ALA A 20 9.67 -66.78 -33.73
CA ALA A 20 10.07 -66.28 -35.07
C ALA A 20 8.79 -65.70 -35.76
N ILE A 21 8.67 -65.34 -37.05
CA ILE A 21 9.51 -65.46 -38.27
C ILE A 21 9.16 -64.33 -39.26
N SER A 22 9.89 -64.23 -40.39
CA SER A 22 9.43 -63.49 -41.59
C SER A 22 9.60 -64.34 -42.84
N ALA A 23 8.58 -64.37 -43.71
CA ALA A 23 8.58 -65.12 -44.96
C ALA A 23 7.75 -64.38 -46.04
N ALA A 24 8.42 -63.60 -46.87
CA ALA A 24 7.77 -62.87 -47.98
C ALA A 24 7.40 -63.81 -49.13
N ASN A 25 6.28 -63.53 -49.83
CA ASN A 25 5.85 -64.33 -50.98
C ASN A 25 5.63 -63.48 -52.24
N LYS A 26 6.60 -63.63 -53.17
CA LYS A 26 6.58 -63.37 -54.63
C LYS A 26 6.04 -62.05 -55.20
N LYS A 27 6.88 -61.47 -56.07
CA LYS A 27 6.57 -60.32 -56.95
C LYS A 27 5.43 -60.65 -57.93
N SER A 28 4.57 -59.67 -58.20
CA SER A 28 4.10 -59.41 -59.57
C SER A 28 4.07 -57.90 -59.81
N ALA A 29 4.34 -57.46 -61.04
CA ALA A 29 4.36 -56.05 -61.40
C ALA A 29 3.25 -55.75 -62.41
N ARG A 30 2.38 -54.78 -62.11
CA ARG A 30 1.39 -54.22 -63.03
C ARG A 30 1.38 -52.70 -62.90
N LYS A 31 1.19 -51.98 -64.01
CA LYS A 31 1.50 -50.55 -64.17
C LYS A 31 0.23 -49.73 -64.45
N LYS A 32 0.22 -48.46 -64.00
CA LYS A 32 -0.90 -47.49 -64.01
C LYS A 32 -1.99 -47.82 -62.96
N GLN A 33 -2.78 -46.86 -62.46
CA GLN A 33 -2.83 -45.41 -62.75
C GLN A 33 -2.22 -44.55 -61.62
N GLY A 34 -1.89 -43.30 -61.94
CA GLY A 34 -1.59 -42.29 -60.93
C GLY A 34 -2.86 -41.58 -60.46
N GLY A 35 -2.99 -41.38 -59.16
CA GLY A 35 -3.90 -40.41 -58.57
C GLY A 35 -3.08 -39.30 -57.91
N VAL A 36 -3.39 -38.04 -58.21
CA VAL A 36 -2.93 -36.91 -57.38
C VAL A 36 -3.51 -37.12 -55.98
N PRO A 37 -2.74 -36.95 -54.88
CA PRO A 37 -3.28 -37.15 -53.54
C PRO A 37 -4.49 -36.25 -53.33
N ALA A 38 -5.66 -36.86 -53.09
CA ALA A 38 -6.88 -36.12 -52.82
C ALA A 38 -6.64 -35.19 -51.64
N ALA A 39 -6.76 -33.88 -51.87
CA ALA A 39 -6.49 -32.87 -50.86
C ALA A 39 -7.49 -33.05 -49.70
N LYS A 40 -7.02 -33.72 -48.64
CA LYS A 40 -7.83 -34.06 -47.47
C LYS A 40 -8.20 -32.75 -46.78
N GLY A 41 -9.40 -32.24 -47.08
CA GLY A 41 -9.84 -30.90 -46.72
C GLY A 41 -9.55 -30.61 -45.25
N ARG A 42 -8.67 -29.64 -44.98
CA ARG A 42 -8.14 -29.40 -43.64
C ARG A 42 -9.25 -28.78 -42.79
N GLN A 43 -10.03 -29.64 -42.13
CA GLN A 43 -11.06 -29.25 -41.18
C GLN A 43 -10.43 -28.34 -40.13
N ILE A 44 -10.77 -27.05 -40.19
CA ILE A 44 -10.33 -26.06 -39.22
C ILE A 44 -11.00 -26.43 -37.89
N PRO A 45 -10.25 -26.66 -36.80
CA PRO A 45 -10.83 -26.98 -35.51
C PRO A 45 -11.39 -25.70 -34.89
N TRP A 46 -12.58 -25.29 -35.33
CA TRP A 46 -13.19 -24.00 -34.98
C TRP A 46 -13.34 -23.79 -33.47
N LEU A 47 -13.55 -24.85 -32.69
CA LEU A 47 -13.54 -24.79 -31.22
C LEU A 47 -12.16 -24.39 -30.65
N THR A 48 -11.08 -24.90 -31.22
CA THR A 48 -9.71 -24.53 -30.84
C THR A 48 -9.39 -23.10 -31.28
N VAL A 49 -9.84 -22.69 -32.47
CA VAL A 49 -9.69 -21.30 -32.94
C VAL A 49 -10.45 -20.33 -32.03
N ALA A 50 -11.71 -20.64 -31.68
CA ALA A 50 -12.50 -19.84 -30.75
C ALA A 50 -11.86 -19.77 -29.36
N GLY A 51 -11.36 -20.89 -28.83
CA GLY A 51 -10.64 -20.93 -27.55
C GLY A 51 -9.38 -20.07 -27.56
N VAL A 52 -8.59 -20.10 -28.65
CA VAL A 52 -7.42 -19.22 -28.81
C VAL A 52 -7.83 -17.76 -28.89
N VAL A 53 -8.90 -17.40 -29.62
CA VAL A 53 -9.41 -16.03 -29.69
C VAL A 53 -9.87 -15.53 -28.31
N VAL A 54 -10.55 -16.36 -27.52
CA VAL A 54 -10.94 -16.01 -26.13
C VAL A 54 -9.71 -15.78 -25.24
N VAL A 55 -8.72 -16.68 -25.29
CA VAL A 55 -7.48 -16.54 -24.49
C VAL A 55 -6.70 -15.29 -24.90
N VAL A 56 -6.56 -15.00 -26.20
CA VAL A 56 -5.92 -13.77 -26.68
C VAL A 56 -6.70 -12.53 -26.25
N GLY A 57 -8.03 -12.55 -26.32
CA GLY A 57 -8.89 -11.46 -25.85
C GLY A 57 -8.71 -11.19 -24.35
N LEU A 58 -8.64 -12.24 -23.52
CA LEU A 58 -8.37 -12.13 -22.08
C LEU A 58 -6.97 -11.58 -21.79
N VAL A 59 -5.94 -12.05 -22.49
CA VAL A 59 -4.55 -11.56 -22.32
C VAL A 59 -4.43 -10.09 -22.75
N VAL A 60 -5.08 -9.68 -23.84
CA VAL A 60 -5.12 -8.28 -24.28
C VAL A 60 -5.90 -7.42 -23.27
N GLY A 61 -7.05 -7.88 -22.77
CA GLY A 61 -7.84 -7.17 -21.77
C GLY A 61 -7.08 -6.98 -20.44
N LEU A 62 -6.45 -8.03 -19.94
CA LEU A 62 -5.56 -7.97 -18.77
C LEU A 62 -4.37 -7.04 -19.01
N GLY A 63 -3.77 -7.08 -20.21
CA GLY A 63 -2.70 -6.16 -20.60
C GLY A 63 -3.13 -4.70 -20.54
N VAL A 64 -4.26 -4.36 -21.18
CA VAL A 64 -4.80 -2.98 -21.19
C VAL A 64 -5.18 -2.49 -19.79
N ASN A 65 -5.68 -3.38 -18.91
CA ASN A 65 -6.09 -3.00 -17.55
C ASN A 65 -4.92 -2.92 -16.55
N LEU A 66 -3.94 -3.82 -16.63
CA LEU A 66 -2.86 -3.94 -15.63
C LEU A 66 -1.58 -3.19 -16.02
N TYR A 67 -1.32 -2.97 -17.31
CA TYR A 67 -0.08 -2.31 -17.75
C TYR A 67 0.04 -0.84 -17.30
N PRO A 68 -1.02 0.00 -17.32
CA PRO A 68 -0.98 1.33 -16.72
C PRO A 68 -0.66 1.22 -15.22
N LYS A 69 -1.49 0.49 -14.45
CA LYS A 69 -1.31 0.28 -13.00
C LYS A 69 0.07 -0.28 -12.61
N TYR A 70 0.76 -0.99 -13.51
CA TYR A 70 2.14 -1.42 -13.30
C TYR A 70 3.17 -0.30 -13.54
N GLN A 71 3.02 0.49 -14.61
CA GLN A 71 3.90 1.65 -14.86
C GLN A 71 3.72 2.70 -13.78
N ASP A 72 2.49 3.07 -13.42
CA ASP A 72 2.19 4.07 -12.38
C ASP A 72 2.87 3.69 -11.05
N ARG A 73 2.83 2.39 -10.69
CA ARG A 73 3.52 1.85 -9.50
C ARG A 73 5.04 1.84 -9.63
N ALA A 74 5.59 1.59 -10.82
CA ALA A 74 7.04 1.61 -11.06
C ALA A 74 7.62 3.04 -11.10
N GLU A 75 6.84 4.03 -11.55
CA GLU A 75 7.18 5.45 -11.48
C GLU A 75 7.06 5.95 -10.02
N ALA A 76 5.93 5.67 -9.34
CA ALA A 76 5.73 6.01 -7.94
C ALA A 76 6.85 5.49 -7.02
N GLN A 77 7.31 4.24 -7.22
CA GLN A 77 8.40 3.64 -6.44
C GLN A 77 9.74 4.39 -6.51
N LYS A 78 9.96 5.25 -7.52
CA LYS A 78 11.15 6.12 -7.59
C LYS A 78 11.13 7.22 -6.52
N PHE A 79 9.94 7.55 -6.03
CA PHE A 79 9.70 8.53 -4.97
C PHE A 79 9.66 7.89 -3.58
N ALA A 80 10.01 6.62 -3.40
CA ALA A 80 10.12 6.02 -2.07
C ALA A 80 11.25 6.68 -1.24
N PRO A 81 11.00 7.11 0.01
CA PRO A 81 11.99 7.82 0.82
C PRO A 81 13.18 6.92 1.23
N SER A 82 14.35 7.54 1.35
CA SER A 82 15.63 6.85 1.61
C SER A 82 16.60 7.72 2.40
N GLU A 83 17.65 7.14 3.00
CA GLU A 83 18.70 7.91 3.70
C GLU A 83 19.43 8.91 2.77
N SER A 84 19.43 8.67 1.46
CA SER A 84 20.00 9.53 0.43
C SER A 84 19.04 10.58 -0.13
N ASN A 85 17.73 10.41 0.08
CA ASN A 85 16.68 11.32 -0.34
C ASN A 85 15.50 11.15 0.63
N GLN A 86 15.51 11.96 1.69
CA GLN A 86 14.59 11.82 2.83
C GLN A 86 13.19 12.33 2.53
N ASP A 87 13.07 13.37 1.70
CA ASP A 87 11.80 13.82 1.12
C ASP A 87 11.86 13.87 -0.42
N PRO A 88 11.46 12.78 -1.10
CA PRO A 88 11.32 12.76 -2.55
C PRO A 88 10.16 13.62 -3.07
N SER A 89 9.25 14.12 -2.22
CA SER A 89 8.12 14.95 -2.66
C SER A 89 8.56 16.31 -3.21
N THR A 90 9.73 16.80 -2.77
CA THR A 90 10.47 17.92 -3.41
C THR A 90 10.69 17.76 -4.94
N GLY A 91 10.63 16.54 -5.47
CA GLY A 91 10.75 16.24 -6.90
C GLY A 91 9.43 16.19 -7.67
N ILE A 92 8.28 16.37 -7.00
CA ILE A 92 6.94 16.28 -7.59
C ILE A 92 6.42 17.69 -7.88
N ASP A 93 6.12 17.99 -9.14
CA ASP A 93 5.61 19.31 -9.53
C ASP A 93 4.25 19.61 -8.91
N GLY A 94 4.08 20.82 -8.36
CA GLY A 94 2.88 21.27 -7.66
C GLY A 94 2.79 20.91 -6.17
N VAL A 95 3.78 20.23 -5.57
CA VAL A 95 3.80 20.00 -4.11
C VAL A 95 4.11 21.30 -3.37
N THR A 96 3.24 21.66 -2.44
CA THR A 96 3.40 22.74 -1.47
C THR A 96 3.92 22.16 -0.16
N ILE A 97 5.03 22.70 0.35
CA ILE A 97 5.70 22.26 1.58
C ILE A 97 5.71 23.40 2.60
N LYS A 98 5.39 23.12 3.86
CA LYS A 98 5.43 24.09 4.95
C LYS A 98 5.61 23.41 6.31
N GLU A 99 6.52 23.95 7.11
CA GLU A 99 6.74 23.54 8.50
C GLU A 99 5.57 23.94 9.42
N TYR A 100 5.19 23.03 10.33
CA TYR A 100 4.26 23.29 11.42
C TYR A 100 4.78 22.69 12.74
N PRO A 101 4.56 23.32 13.90
CA PRO A 101 4.88 22.72 15.19
C PRO A 101 3.95 21.53 15.47
N ALA A 102 4.51 20.45 16.00
CA ALA A 102 3.80 19.21 16.30
C ALA A 102 3.11 19.22 17.67
N ALA A 103 2.19 18.27 17.91
CA ALA A 103 1.52 18.02 19.20
C ALA A 103 0.80 19.25 19.81
N LEU A 104 0.28 20.15 18.96
CA LEU A 104 -0.47 21.35 19.37
C LEU A 104 -1.97 21.04 19.50
N HIS A 105 -2.34 20.29 20.54
CA HIS A 105 -3.71 19.83 20.72
C HIS A 105 -4.73 20.90 21.11
N VAL A 106 -5.88 20.85 20.45
CA VAL A 106 -7.10 21.60 20.75
C VAL A 106 -8.20 20.66 21.26
N GLY A 107 -9.14 21.20 22.04
CA GLY A 107 -10.31 20.45 22.50
C GLY A 107 -11.39 20.27 21.41
N ARG A 108 -12.21 19.23 21.56
CA ARG A 108 -13.29 18.81 20.65
C ARG A 108 -14.29 19.88 20.21
N ALA A 109 -14.44 20.96 20.99
CA ALA A 109 -15.34 22.08 20.69
C ALA A 109 -14.63 23.30 20.07
N GLN A 110 -13.30 23.28 19.94
CA GLN A 110 -12.51 24.36 19.35
C GLN A 110 -12.36 24.17 17.84
N ARG A 111 -12.35 25.29 17.11
CA ARG A 111 -11.94 25.38 15.71
C ARG A 111 -10.49 25.88 15.62
N VAL A 112 -9.78 25.50 14.56
CA VAL A 112 -8.45 26.05 14.25
C VAL A 112 -8.55 27.04 13.09
N ALA A 113 -7.84 28.16 13.21
CA ALA A 113 -7.74 29.20 12.18
C ALA A 113 -6.73 28.80 11.10
N TYR A 114 -7.01 27.67 10.42
CA TYR A 114 -6.14 27.10 9.40
C TYR A 114 -5.83 28.10 8.27
N ASP A 115 -4.56 28.22 7.93
CA ASP A 115 -4.08 29.10 6.86
C ASP A 115 -3.92 28.40 5.50
N GLN A 116 -4.37 27.15 5.40
CA GLN A 116 -4.41 26.32 4.18
C GLN A 116 -5.74 25.55 4.15
N THR A 117 -6.27 25.29 2.94
CA THR A 117 -7.52 24.55 2.75
C THR A 117 -7.37 23.52 1.61
N PRO A 118 -7.53 22.21 1.86
CA PRO A 118 -7.59 21.58 3.19
C PRO A 118 -6.26 21.82 3.93
N PRO A 119 -6.23 21.85 5.27
CA PRO A 119 -4.99 21.95 6.01
C PRO A 119 -4.21 20.65 5.98
N PHE A 120 -2.89 20.79 6.13
CA PHE A 120 -1.93 19.69 6.07
C PHE A 120 -0.92 19.75 7.24
N GLY A 121 -1.34 20.36 8.35
CA GLY A 121 -0.57 20.45 9.59
C GLY A 121 -1.03 21.61 10.48
N GLY A 122 -0.31 21.82 11.58
CA GLY A 122 -0.63 22.81 12.61
C GLY A 122 -1.50 22.25 13.73
N PRO A 123 -2.09 23.12 14.59
CA PRO A 123 -2.95 22.68 15.69
C PRO A 123 -4.11 21.80 15.22
N HIS A 124 -4.51 20.84 16.05
CA HIS A 124 -5.45 19.79 15.67
C HIS A 124 -6.06 19.12 16.92
N ASP A 125 -7.06 18.27 16.75
CA ASP A 125 -7.77 17.64 17.88
C ASP A 125 -6.95 16.52 18.52
N ALA A 126 -7.02 16.31 19.84
CA ALA A 126 -6.32 15.21 20.52
C ALA A 126 -6.81 13.79 20.14
N VAL A 127 -7.80 13.65 19.26
CA VAL A 127 -8.28 12.36 18.75
C VAL A 127 -8.16 12.32 17.22
N TRP A 128 -7.38 11.38 16.68
CA TRP A 128 -7.25 11.19 15.24
C TRP A 128 -8.51 10.57 14.61
N ALA A 129 -8.76 10.97 13.36
CA ALA A 129 -9.65 10.23 12.48
C ALA A 129 -9.02 8.88 12.10
N THR A 130 -9.83 7.84 11.96
CA THR A 130 -9.38 6.53 11.50
C THR A 130 -8.74 6.64 10.12
N CYS A 131 -7.54 6.07 9.94
CA CYS A 131 -6.77 6.12 8.69
C CYS A 131 -6.22 4.75 8.29
N THR A 132 -7.00 3.69 8.53
CA THR A 132 -6.68 2.29 8.21
C THR A 132 -7.00 1.92 6.75
N GLY A 133 -7.03 2.90 5.83
CA GLY A 133 -7.55 2.73 4.48
C GLY A 133 -9.07 2.82 4.43
N ILE A 134 -9.63 3.87 5.03
CA ILE A 134 -11.08 4.10 5.10
C ILE A 134 -11.52 5.21 4.13
N VAL A 135 -12.69 5.01 3.51
CA VAL A 135 -13.36 6.01 2.68
C VAL A 135 -14.60 6.51 3.42
N TYR A 136 -14.55 7.74 3.92
CA TYR A 136 -15.68 8.40 4.56
C TYR A 136 -16.68 8.88 3.50
N PRO A 137 -17.98 8.55 3.62
CA PRO A 137 -19.00 9.00 2.67
C PRO A 137 -19.38 10.48 2.83
N GLU A 138 -19.11 11.05 4.02
CA GLU A 138 -19.37 12.45 4.36
C GLU A 138 -18.08 13.17 4.78
N ALA A 139 -18.12 14.50 4.80
CA ALA A 139 -16.97 15.31 5.18
C ALA A 139 -16.76 15.26 6.70
N ILE A 140 -15.56 14.85 7.13
CA ILE A 140 -15.18 14.72 8.53
C ILE A 140 -14.61 16.04 9.09
N ARG A 141 -14.70 16.23 10.42
CA ARG A 141 -14.09 17.37 11.10
C ARG A 141 -12.59 17.44 10.84
N THR A 142 -12.18 18.60 10.34
CA THR A 142 -10.83 18.85 9.85
C THR A 142 -9.76 18.71 10.93
N GLU A 143 -10.03 19.18 12.16
CA GLU A 143 -9.07 19.07 13.26
C GLU A 143 -8.78 17.60 13.66
N ASN A 144 -9.73 16.67 13.46
CA ASN A 144 -9.50 15.24 13.68
C ASN A 144 -8.71 14.60 12.52
N ALA A 145 -8.89 15.10 11.29
CA ALA A 145 -8.17 14.63 10.12
C ALA A 145 -6.69 15.06 10.10
N VAL A 146 -6.36 16.25 10.64
CA VAL A 146 -4.98 16.75 10.70
C VAL A 146 -4.10 15.94 11.66
N HIS A 147 -4.63 15.48 12.81
CA HIS A 147 -3.90 14.59 13.72
C HIS A 147 -3.49 13.29 13.02
N SER A 148 -4.37 12.69 12.19
CA SER A 148 -4.03 11.50 11.41
C SER A 148 -2.81 11.70 10.49
N LEU A 149 -2.52 12.93 10.07
CA LEU A 149 -1.32 13.26 9.29
C LEU A 149 -0.05 13.20 10.17
N GLU A 150 -0.13 13.55 11.46
CA GLU A 150 1.00 13.38 12.40
C GLU A 150 1.36 11.91 12.63
N HIS A 151 0.45 10.97 12.37
CA HIS A 151 0.72 9.53 12.40
C HIS A 151 1.39 9.00 11.11
N GLY A 152 1.60 9.86 10.10
CA GLY A 152 2.21 9.52 8.82
C GLY A 152 1.21 9.13 7.72
N ALA A 153 -0.07 9.49 7.88
CA ALA A 153 -1.10 9.17 6.90
C ALA A 153 -1.08 10.11 5.69
N VAL A 154 -1.74 9.68 4.62
CA VAL A 154 -2.17 10.55 3.52
C VAL A 154 -3.69 10.65 3.51
N TRP A 155 -4.20 11.87 3.65
CA TRP A 155 -5.61 12.20 3.45
C TRP A 155 -5.82 12.56 1.98
N VAL A 156 -6.76 11.88 1.32
CA VAL A 156 -7.19 12.14 -0.05
C VAL A 156 -8.54 12.85 0.00
N THR A 157 -8.57 14.11 -0.40
CA THR A 157 -9.78 14.93 -0.46
C THR A 157 -10.18 15.19 -1.90
N TYR A 158 -11.48 15.33 -2.13
CA TYR A 158 -12.04 15.63 -3.44
C TYR A 158 -13.18 16.64 -3.35
N ASN A 159 -13.40 17.41 -4.41
CA ASN A 159 -14.59 18.25 -4.51
C ASN A 159 -15.80 17.38 -4.92
N PRO A 160 -16.83 17.21 -4.07
CA PRO A 160 -18.01 16.43 -4.42
C PRO A 160 -18.84 17.05 -5.55
N ASP A 161 -18.65 18.33 -5.89
CA ASP A 161 -19.35 19.01 -6.98
C ASP A 161 -18.66 18.84 -8.36
N ASP A 162 -17.37 18.49 -8.41
CA ASP A 162 -16.59 18.35 -9.65
C ASP A 162 -16.42 16.90 -10.14
N LEU A 163 -16.47 15.91 -9.24
CA LEU A 163 -16.23 14.50 -9.58
C LEU A 163 -17.53 13.69 -9.71
N ASN A 164 -17.56 12.77 -10.67
CA ASN A 164 -18.61 11.75 -10.79
C ASN A 164 -18.29 10.46 -10.00
N GLU A 165 -19.28 9.58 -9.87
CA GLU A 165 -19.18 8.31 -9.11
C GLU A 165 -18.01 7.42 -9.56
N ASP A 166 -17.73 7.28 -10.87
CA ASP A 166 -16.60 6.48 -11.38
C ASP A 166 -15.25 7.10 -10.99
N GLN A 167 -15.15 8.44 -10.97
CA GLN A 167 -13.93 9.16 -10.55
C GLN A 167 -13.70 9.05 -9.04
N ILE A 168 -14.76 9.17 -8.24
CA ILE A 168 -14.72 8.97 -6.78
C ILE A 168 -14.32 7.52 -6.47
N GLN A 169 -14.86 6.54 -7.18
CA GLN A 169 -14.45 5.14 -7.05
C GLN A 169 -12.98 4.92 -7.47
N SER A 170 -12.49 5.60 -8.51
CA SER A 170 -11.07 5.54 -8.94
C SER A 170 -10.10 6.08 -7.87
N LEU A 171 -10.53 7.01 -7.00
CA LEU A 171 -9.78 7.41 -5.81
C LEU A 171 -9.94 6.41 -4.66
N ALA A 172 -11.16 5.92 -4.41
CA ALA A 172 -11.45 4.94 -3.36
C ALA A 172 -10.65 3.64 -3.55
N ASP A 173 -10.54 3.15 -4.79
CA ASP A 173 -9.70 2.01 -5.22
C ASP A 173 -8.19 2.16 -4.88
N ARG A 174 -7.73 3.36 -4.52
CA ARG A 174 -6.34 3.66 -4.10
C ARG A 174 -6.18 3.78 -2.58
N VAL A 175 -7.30 3.78 -1.83
CA VAL A 175 -7.37 4.07 -0.40
C VAL A 175 -7.94 2.89 0.39
N ASP A 176 -8.93 2.18 -0.13
CA ASP A 176 -9.62 1.08 0.58
C ASP A 176 -8.65 -0.02 1.06
N GLY A 177 -8.63 -0.26 2.36
CA GLY A 177 -7.75 -1.22 3.04
C GLY A 177 -6.26 -0.86 3.10
N GLU A 178 -5.82 0.20 2.41
CA GLU A 178 -4.43 0.68 2.45
C GLU A 178 -4.17 1.47 3.74
N THR A 179 -3.62 0.82 4.76
CA THR A 179 -3.30 1.44 6.05
C THR A 179 -2.38 2.66 5.88
N GLN A 180 -2.63 3.71 6.69
CA GLN A 180 -2.05 5.05 6.56
C GLN A 180 -2.57 5.83 5.33
N MET A 181 -3.80 5.51 4.92
CA MET A 181 -4.63 6.29 3.99
C MET A 181 -6.00 6.58 4.61
N MET A 182 -6.60 7.71 4.24
CA MET A 182 -8.05 7.93 4.37
C MET A 182 -8.56 8.84 3.26
N MET A 183 -9.85 8.76 2.95
CA MET A 183 -10.50 9.59 1.94
C MET A 183 -11.79 10.20 2.48
N SER A 184 -12.09 11.45 2.11
CA SER A 184 -13.39 12.08 2.36
C SER A 184 -13.69 13.15 1.31
N PRO A 185 -14.97 13.50 1.05
CA PRO A 185 -15.28 14.73 0.34
C PRO A 185 -14.81 15.93 1.16
N TYR A 186 -14.48 17.04 0.47
CA TYR A 186 -14.18 18.34 1.07
C TYR A 186 -15.01 19.42 0.33
N PRO A 187 -16.23 19.74 0.83
CA PRO A 187 -17.10 20.71 0.19
C PRO A 187 -16.44 22.09 0.04
N GLY A 188 -16.48 22.67 -1.16
CA GLY A 188 -15.83 23.95 -1.45
C GLY A 188 -14.31 23.85 -1.66
N LEU A 189 -13.77 22.66 -1.91
CA LEU A 189 -12.41 22.50 -2.43
C LEU A 189 -12.28 23.22 -3.78
N ASP A 190 -11.15 23.89 -3.99
CA ASP A 190 -10.82 24.74 -5.15
C ASP A 190 -10.23 23.96 -6.35
N THR A 191 -10.25 22.63 -6.28
CA THR A 191 -9.65 21.70 -7.24
C THR A 191 -10.40 20.35 -7.17
N PRO A 192 -10.47 19.55 -8.25
CA PRO A 192 -11.12 18.24 -8.22
C PRO A 192 -10.54 17.28 -7.17
N VAL A 193 -9.22 17.28 -6.95
CA VAL A 193 -8.53 16.39 -6.00
C VAL A 193 -7.42 17.13 -5.25
N SER A 194 -7.29 16.88 -3.95
CA SER A 194 -6.09 17.26 -3.19
C SER A 194 -5.62 16.12 -2.29
N LEU A 195 -4.30 16.02 -2.09
CA LEU A 195 -3.69 15.11 -1.14
C LEU A 195 -2.98 15.91 -0.04
N GLN A 196 -3.09 15.44 1.19
CA GLN A 196 -2.44 16.03 2.36
C GLN A 196 -1.64 14.96 3.12
N SER A 197 -0.44 15.33 3.56
CA SER A 197 0.38 14.63 4.56
C SER A 197 1.01 15.68 5.47
N TRP A 198 1.62 15.33 6.60
CA TRP A 198 2.12 16.36 7.53
C TRP A 198 3.16 17.25 6.84
N GLY A 199 2.93 18.57 6.85
CA GLY A 199 3.75 19.57 6.19
C GLY A 199 3.65 19.63 4.65
N HIS A 200 2.86 18.77 4.01
CA HIS A 200 2.84 18.59 2.55
C HIS A 200 1.43 18.56 1.95
N GLN A 201 1.22 19.28 0.85
CA GLN A 201 -0.01 19.24 0.06
C GLN A 201 0.26 19.17 -1.45
N LEU A 202 -0.61 18.49 -2.17
CA LEU A 202 -0.69 18.50 -3.64
C LEU A 202 -2.14 18.77 -4.07
N LYS A 203 -2.35 19.54 -5.15
CA LYS A 203 -3.66 19.87 -5.75
C LYS A 203 -3.66 19.49 -7.22
N LEU A 204 -4.71 18.84 -7.71
CA LEU A 204 -4.72 18.12 -8.99
C LEU A 204 -6.08 18.18 -9.70
N ASP A 205 -6.02 18.46 -11.01
CA ASP A 205 -7.20 18.58 -11.88
C ASP A 205 -7.78 17.23 -12.36
N SER A 206 -7.22 16.09 -11.92
CA SER A 206 -7.63 14.75 -12.37
C SER A 206 -7.32 13.64 -11.36
N VAL A 207 -8.21 12.63 -11.30
CA VAL A 207 -8.05 11.37 -10.55
C VAL A 207 -7.07 10.38 -11.21
N ASP A 208 -6.66 10.66 -12.45
CA ASP A 208 -5.75 9.83 -13.25
C ASP A 208 -4.32 10.41 -13.30
N ASP A 209 -4.04 11.49 -12.56
CA ASP A 209 -2.72 12.11 -12.51
C ASP A 209 -1.69 11.20 -11.80
N GLU A 210 -0.55 10.94 -12.45
CA GLU A 210 0.51 10.06 -11.92
C GLU A 210 1.07 10.56 -10.57
N ARG A 211 1.02 11.87 -10.31
CA ARG A 211 1.53 12.49 -9.09
C ARG A 211 0.75 12.05 -7.84
N ILE A 212 -0.48 11.54 -7.98
CA ILE A 212 -1.21 10.86 -6.89
C ILE A 212 -0.38 9.70 -6.35
N GLY A 213 0.13 8.84 -7.23
CA GLY A 213 0.96 7.69 -6.85
C GLY A 213 2.32 8.10 -6.30
N GLN A 214 2.93 9.13 -6.91
CA GLN A 214 4.23 9.67 -6.49
C GLN A 214 4.15 10.26 -5.07
N PHE A 215 3.13 11.08 -4.77
CA PHE A 215 2.92 11.71 -3.47
C PHE A 215 2.67 10.67 -2.37
N ILE A 216 1.80 9.69 -2.64
CA ILE A 216 1.53 8.58 -1.70
C ILE A 216 2.82 7.79 -1.43
N SER A 217 3.63 7.51 -2.45
CA SER A 217 4.91 6.79 -2.25
C SER A 217 6.00 7.63 -1.59
N ALA A 218 5.93 8.96 -1.65
CA ALA A 218 6.88 9.87 -1.04
C ALA A 218 6.63 10.15 0.43
N LEU A 219 5.36 10.16 0.86
CA LEU A 219 4.96 10.72 2.15
C LEU A 219 4.24 9.73 3.07
N ARG A 220 3.52 8.73 2.56
CA ARG A 220 2.86 7.73 3.41
C ARG A 220 3.90 6.94 4.21
N LEU A 221 3.82 7.02 5.55
CA LEU A 221 4.82 6.46 6.46
C LEU A 221 6.27 6.94 6.20
N ASN A 222 6.47 8.11 5.59
CA ASN A 222 7.80 8.71 5.48
C ASN A 222 8.28 9.27 6.83
N ARG A 223 9.03 8.46 7.59
CA ARG A 223 9.60 8.78 8.92
C ARG A 223 10.51 10.01 9.01
N PHE A 224 10.74 10.72 7.91
CA PHE A 224 11.48 11.98 7.87
C PHE A 224 10.57 13.22 7.78
N ALA A 225 9.27 13.03 7.52
CA ALA A 225 8.32 14.11 7.19
C ALA A 225 7.16 14.28 8.19
N TYR A 226 6.91 13.33 9.10
CA TYR A 226 5.86 13.42 10.11
C TYR A 226 6.39 13.18 11.54
N PRO A 227 5.72 13.67 12.61
CA PRO A 227 6.27 13.67 13.96
C PRO A 227 6.22 12.29 14.66
N GLU A 228 5.07 11.60 14.64
CA GLU A 228 4.84 10.42 15.48
C GLU A 228 5.21 9.09 14.81
N VAL A 229 6.50 8.90 14.54
CA VAL A 229 7.02 7.72 13.82
C VAL A 229 6.63 6.39 14.52
N GLY A 230 5.59 5.74 13.98
CA GLY A 230 5.06 4.46 14.46
C GLY A 230 3.69 4.50 15.14
N ALA A 231 3.01 5.65 15.17
CA ALA A 231 1.67 5.78 15.75
C ALA A 231 0.56 4.99 15.00
N SER A 232 -0.58 4.83 15.66
CA SER A 232 -1.70 3.99 15.18
C SER A 232 -2.68 4.75 14.31
N CYS A 233 -2.94 4.27 13.10
CA CYS A 233 -4.06 4.76 12.29
C CYS A 233 -5.44 4.20 12.69
N ALA A 234 -5.49 3.17 13.53
CA ALA A 234 -6.74 2.69 14.10
C ALA A 234 -7.09 3.57 15.31
N SER A 235 -8.19 4.32 15.22
CA SER A 235 -8.77 5.03 16.38
C SER A 235 -9.40 4.03 17.35
N VAL A 236 -9.69 4.46 18.57
CA VAL A 236 -10.40 3.65 19.57
C VAL A 236 -11.92 3.86 19.41
N PRO A 237 -12.70 2.84 19.01
CA PRO A 237 -14.15 3.00 18.85
C PRO A 237 -14.85 3.11 20.21
N GLY A 238 -15.46 4.27 20.47
CA GLY A 238 -16.59 4.46 21.37
C GLY A 238 -16.43 4.11 22.86
N VAL A 239 -15.74 4.96 23.64
CA VAL A 239 -16.26 5.46 24.94
C VAL A 239 -15.56 6.74 25.38
N GLY A 240 -16.36 7.75 25.78
CA GLY A 240 -15.87 9.04 26.31
C GLY A 240 -15.49 10.06 25.22
N ASP A 241 -15.07 11.24 25.65
CA ASP A 241 -14.78 12.38 24.76
C ASP A 241 -13.57 12.13 23.84
N ASN A 242 -12.67 11.21 24.24
CA ASN A 242 -11.43 10.84 23.56
C ASN A 242 -11.62 9.78 22.46
N ALA A 243 -12.85 9.53 22.01
CA ALA A 243 -13.16 8.51 21.01
C ALA A 243 -13.61 9.12 19.66
N PHE A 244 -13.09 8.55 18.56
CA PHE A 244 -13.52 8.81 17.19
C PHE A 244 -14.25 7.59 16.65
N ASP A 245 -15.51 7.77 16.29
CA ASP A 245 -16.37 6.76 15.70
C ASP A 245 -16.36 6.94 14.17
N PRO A 246 -15.82 5.98 13.38
CA PRO A 246 -15.78 6.11 11.93
C PRO A 246 -17.15 5.96 11.25
N ASP A 247 -18.13 5.30 11.89
CA ASP A 247 -19.49 5.13 11.35
C ASP A 247 -20.36 6.37 11.63
N ASN A 248 -19.96 7.22 12.58
CA ASN A 248 -20.61 8.48 12.94
C ASN A 248 -19.56 9.54 13.37
N PRO A 249 -18.74 10.04 12.43
CA PRO A 249 -17.62 10.93 12.74
C PRO A 249 -18.08 12.32 13.19
N PRO A 250 -17.25 13.07 13.93
CA PRO A 250 -17.49 14.50 14.15
C PRO A 250 -17.62 15.23 12.81
N LEU A 251 -18.68 16.01 12.66
CA LEU A 251 -19.05 16.63 11.38
C LEU A 251 -18.07 17.72 10.93
N PHE A 252 -17.83 17.81 9.62
CA PHE A 252 -17.19 18.97 9.00
C PHE A 252 -18.01 20.25 9.21
N ASP A 253 -17.32 21.34 9.54
CA ASP A 253 -17.91 22.68 9.67
C ASP A 253 -17.29 23.61 8.60
N ALA A 254 -18.03 23.77 7.49
CA ALA A 254 -17.65 24.62 6.37
C ALA A 254 -17.68 26.13 6.70
N SER A 255 -18.10 26.54 7.89
CA SER A 255 -18.06 27.94 8.30
C SER A 255 -16.63 28.40 8.59
N ALA A 256 -16.34 29.65 8.23
CA ALA A 256 -15.08 30.31 8.57
C ALA A 256 -14.87 30.30 10.09
N PRO A 257 -13.66 29.95 10.59
CA PRO A 257 -13.40 29.87 12.04
C PRO A 257 -13.74 31.17 12.79
N GLY A 258 -14.24 31.02 14.01
CA GLY A 258 -14.62 32.13 14.89
C GLY A 258 -13.43 32.96 15.38
N ALA A 259 -13.72 34.10 16.03
CA ALA A 259 -12.69 34.94 16.65
C ALA A 259 -12.03 34.31 17.89
N ASP A 260 -12.56 33.18 18.33
CA ASP A 260 -12.09 32.28 19.40
C ASP A 260 -11.34 31.05 18.85
N ALA A 261 -11.17 30.93 17.53
CA ALA A 261 -10.42 29.85 16.90
C ALA A 261 -8.92 29.92 17.23
N VAL A 262 -8.30 28.75 17.38
CA VAL A 262 -6.88 28.61 17.72
C VAL A 262 -6.00 29.06 16.55
N PRO A 263 -5.07 30.01 16.74
CA PRO A 263 -4.12 30.42 15.70
C PRO A 263 -3.06 29.36 15.41
N MET A 264 -2.46 29.40 14.21
CA MET A 264 -1.51 28.39 13.72
C MET A 264 -0.18 28.29 14.49
N ASP A 265 0.13 29.26 15.35
CA ASP A 265 1.26 29.22 16.29
C ASP A 265 0.91 28.51 17.62
N GLY A 266 -0.34 28.08 17.79
CA GLY A 266 -0.83 27.43 19.00
C GLY A 266 -0.90 28.35 20.22
N ALA A 267 -1.00 29.68 20.04
CA ALA A 267 -0.94 30.63 21.16
C ALA A 267 -1.94 30.30 22.30
N GLY A 268 -1.39 29.86 23.45
CA GLY A 268 -2.16 29.44 24.64
C GLY A 268 -2.15 27.93 24.91
N ILE A 269 -1.66 27.12 23.97
CA ILE A 269 -1.48 25.66 24.10
C ILE A 269 -0.07 25.36 24.61
N THR A 270 0.08 24.27 25.36
CA THR A 270 1.38 23.66 25.68
C THR A 270 1.51 22.40 24.83
N PRO A 271 2.55 22.24 23.99
CA PRO A 271 2.73 21.01 23.20
C PRO A 271 2.90 19.78 24.08
N ASP A 272 2.43 18.61 23.65
CA ASP A 272 2.72 17.38 24.37
C ASP A 272 4.18 16.92 24.17
N ALA A 273 4.85 16.62 25.29
CA ALA A 273 6.25 16.25 25.32
C ALA A 273 6.49 14.74 25.12
N SER A 274 5.44 13.92 25.12
CA SER A 274 5.51 12.49 24.89
C SER A 274 5.53 12.16 23.39
N GLU A 275 4.64 12.77 22.62
CA GLU A 275 4.48 12.60 21.18
C GLU A 275 5.67 13.14 20.38
N THR A 276 6.18 14.32 20.79
CA THR A 276 7.39 14.95 20.22
C THR A 276 8.71 14.22 20.55
N SER A 277 8.67 13.08 21.25
CA SER A 277 9.86 12.33 21.72
C SER A 277 10.24 11.09 20.87
N GLY A 278 9.61 10.89 19.70
CA GLY A 278 9.61 9.69 18.84
C GLY A 278 10.93 9.11 18.30
N ALA A 279 12.09 9.40 18.89
CA ALA A 279 13.40 8.89 18.50
C ALA A 279 13.79 7.55 19.20
N GLY A 280 12.94 6.53 19.09
CA GLY A 280 13.33 5.12 19.35
C GLY A 280 13.59 4.72 20.81
N GLY A 281 13.01 5.43 21.79
CA GLY A 281 13.18 5.14 23.22
C GLY A 281 12.27 4.01 23.76
N MET A 282 12.83 2.82 24.01
CA MET A 282 12.16 1.80 24.84
C MET A 282 11.92 2.36 26.27
N PRO A 283 10.72 2.21 26.87
CA PRO A 283 10.34 2.88 28.11
C PRO A 283 11.14 2.37 29.32
N SER A 284 12.24 3.06 29.60
CA SER A 284 13.18 2.76 30.69
C SER A 284 12.69 3.38 32.00
N GLY A 285 11.51 2.95 32.47
CA GLY A 285 10.74 3.67 33.49
C GLY A 285 9.82 2.82 34.37
N LEU A 286 10.34 1.75 34.99
CA LEU A 286 9.68 1.17 36.17
C LEU A 286 9.88 2.11 37.37
N PRO A 287 8.83 2.71 37.96
CA PRO A 287 8.98 3.58 39.12
C PRO A 287 9.42 2.77 40.34
N GLY A 288 10.62 3.05 40.85
CA GLY A 288 11.17 2.38 42.04
C GLY A 288 10.41 2.74 43.31
N GLY A 289 9.48 1.89 43.74
CA GLY A 289 8.59 2.18 44.87
C GLY A 289 7.85 1.00 45.50
N ALA A 290 8.32 -0.25 45.30
CA ALA A 290 7.69 -1.45 45.85
C ALA A 290 8.63 -2.21 46.79
N GLN A 291 8.44 -2.01 48.10
CA GLN A 291 9.16 -2.76 49.14
C GLN A 291 8.69 -4.22 49.14
N LEU A 292 9.55 -5.17 48.78
CA LEU A 292 9.21 -6.60 48.85
C LEU A 292 9.12 -7.07 50.31
N PRO A 293 7.99 -7.68 50.75
CA PRO A 293 7.94 -8.39 52.02
C PRO A 293 8.81 -9.65 51.92
N GLY A 294 9.82 -9.78 52.78
CA GLY A 294 10.70 -10.94 52.79
C GLY A 294 10.02 -12.18 53.39
N GLY A 295 10.13 -13.34 52.74
CA GLY A 295 9.60 -14.59 53.32
C GLY A 295 9.30 -15.75 52.36
N ALA A 296 10.20 -16.09 51.42
CA ALA A 296 10.09 -17.34 50.65
C ALA A 296 11.48 -17.87 50.26
N GLN A 297 11.95 -18.91 50.95
CA GLN A 297 13.15 -19.66 50.54
C GLN A 297 12.74 -20.78 49.59
N LEU A 298 13.32 -20.81 48.39
CA LEU A 298 13.22 -21.96 47.48
C LEU A 298 14.36 -22.95 47.79
N PRO A 299 14.12 -24.28 47.73
CA PRO A 299 15.17 -25.26 48.00
C PRO A 299 16.21 -25.30 46.88
N SER A 300 17.49 -25.32 47.25
CA SER A 300 18.55 -25.81 46.37
C SER A 300 18.48 -27.34 46.32
N ASP A 301 18.22 -27.91 45.14
CA ASP A 301 18.91 -29.12 44.65
C ASP A 301 18.35 -29.55 43.28
N LEU A 302 19.21 -29.49 42.25
CA LEU A 302 19.36 -30.48 41.16
C LEU A 302 20.40 -29.98 40.15
N GLN A 303 21.66 -30.30 40.40
CA GLN A 303 22.74 -30.13 39.42
C GLN A 303 22.74 -31.30 38.44
N VAL A 304 22.97 -31.00 37.16
CA VAL A 304 23.35 -32.01 36.15
C VAL A 304 24.65 -31.52 35.49
N PRO A 305 25.76 -32.27 35.55
CA PRO A 305 27.03 -31.83 35.00
C PRO A 305 27.08 -31.97 33.47
N ALA A 306 27.89 -31.13 32.84
CA ALA A 306 28.17 -31.19 31.41
C ALA A 306 29.28 -32.21 31.08
N SER A 307 29.49 -32.43 29.77
CA SER A 307 30.70 -33.00 29.15
C SER A 307 31.01 -32.19 27.90
#